data_AF-A0A1J4UDI1-F1
#
_entry.id   AF-A0A1J4UDI1-F1
#
_cell.length_a   1.000
_cell.length_b   1.000
_cell.length_c   1.000
_cell.angle_alpha   90.00
_cell.angle_beta   90.00
_cell.angle_gamma   90.00
#
_symmetry.space_group_name_H-M   'P 1'
#
loop_
_entity.id
_entity.type
_entity.pdbx_description
1 polymer ?
#
loop_
_entity_poly.entity_id
_entity_poly.type
_entity_poly.pdbx_seq_one_letter_code
_entity_poly.pdbx_strand_id
1 'polypeptide(L)'
;MKFSLFNLKNQIDQILALLEGKTNESIFIEKTKIVNVSSITDKNEQNILEGVFDGEKMFDGDGKEYVVPPNYASKSKLVEGDIMKLTITNNGKFIYKQIGPIARKRIIGILEFDEDKQLWNVAYQGKKYKVLTASVTFYRGKPYDETVALIPQDSESNWCAMENVISK
;
A
#
# COMPACT_ATOMS: atom_id res chain seq x y z
N MET A 1 27.56 14.29 -10.81
CA MET A 1 27.25 15.45 -11.68
C MET A 1 27.37 15.16 -13.18
N LYS A 2 28.43 14.54 -13.71
CA LYS A 2 28.54 14.25 -15.16
C LYS A 2 27.46 13.30 -15.71
N PHE A 3 27.03 12.32 -14.92
CA PHE A 3 26.04 11.32 -15.34
C PHE A 3 24.63 11.91 -15.53
N SER A 4 24.19 12.79 -14.63
CA SER A 4 22.91 13.49 -14.77
C SER A 4 22.91 14.46 -15.96
N LEU A 5 24.04 15.11 -16.22
CA LEU A 5 24.22 16.00 -17.37
C LEU A 5 24.18 15.22 -18.71
N PHE A 6 24.74 14.01 -18.72
CA PHE A 6 24.71 13.12 -19.88
C PHE A 6 23.28 12.62 -20.19
N ASN A 7 22.52 12.26 -19.15
CA ASN A 7 21.13 11.84 -19.32
C ASN A 7 20.23 12.98 -19.78
N LEU A 8 20.43 14.19 -19.27
CA LEU A 8 19.70 15.38 -19.72
C LEU A 8 20.00 15.70 -21.19
N LYS A 9 21.27 15.58 -21.60
CA LYS A 9 21.66 15.78 -23.00
C LYS A 9 20.97 14.77 -23.92
N ASN A 10 20.96 13.49 -23.57
CA ASN A 10 20.30 12.44 -24.36
C ASN A 10 18.78 12.66 -24.48
N GLN A 11 18.13 13.13 -23.42
CA GLN A 11 16.70 13.44 -23.47
C GLN A 11 16.39 14.63 -24.39
N ILE A 12 17.24 15.66 -24.39
CA ILE A 12 17.11 16.82 -25.28
C ILE A 12 17.30 16.39 -26.75
N ASP A 13 18.31 15.56 -27.03
CA ASP A 13 18.59 15.08 -28.38
C ASP A 13 17.44 14.20 -28.94
N GLN A 14 16.79 13.41 -28.07
CA GLN A 14 15.60 12.62 -28.43
C GLN A 14 14.38 13.50 -28.74
N ILE A 15 14.17 14.58 -27.96
CA ILE A 15 13.08 15.52 -28.19
C ILE A 15 13.30 16.32 -29.47
N LEU A 16 14.54 16.71 -29.76
CA LEU A 16 14.92 17.37 -31.02
C LEU A 16 14.64 16.47 -32.23
N ALA A 17 15.01 15.19 -32.17
CA ALA A 17 14.72 14.23 -33.24
C ALA A 17 13.21 14.03 -33.48
N LEU A 18 12.40 14.10 -32.42
CA LEU A 18 10.94 14.04 -32.47
C LEU A 18 10.32 15.31 -33.09
N LEU A 19 10.88 16.49 -32.83
CA LEU A 19 10.41 17.76 -33.37
C LEU A 19 10.81 17.97 -34.85
N GLU A 20 11.93 17.40 -35.28
CA GLU A 20 12.41 17.48 -36.68
C GLU A 20 11.62 16.60 -37.65
N GLY A 21 10.61 15.85 -37.19
CA GLY A 21 9.61 15.21 -38.05
C GLY A 21 10.17 14.21 -39.06
N LYS A 22 11.35 13.61 -38.81
CA LYS A 22 11.87 12.52 -39.65
C LYS A 22 11.17 11.22 -39.27
N THR A 23 10.20 10.85 -40.10
CA THR A 23 9.51 9.57 -40.04
C THR A 23 10.39 8.46 -40.61
N ASN A 24 10.35 7.32 -39.90
CA ASN A 24 10.71 5.96 -40.32
C ASN A 24 12.17 5.66 -40.65
N GLU A 25 12.85 4.93 -39.76
CA GLU A 25 13.34 3.58 -40.06
C GLU A 25 13.81 2.87 -38.77
N SER A 26 13.50 1.58 -38.71
CA SER A 26 13.79 0.63 -37.65
C SER A 26 15.28 0.53 -37.31
N ILE A 27 15.64 0.66 -36.03
CA ILE A 27 16.97 0.29 -35.52
C ILE A 27 16.81 -0.87 -34.55
N PHE A 28 17.31 -2.03 -34.99
CA PHE A 28 17.56 -3.25 -34.22
C PHE A 28 18.38 -2.94 -32.97
N ILE A 29 18.00 -3.49 -31.81
CA ILE A 29 18.94 -3.75 -30.72
C ILE A 29 18.88 -5.24 -30.39
N GLU A 30 20.00 -5.90 -30.70
CA GLU A 30 20.27 -7.29 -30.43
C GLU A 30 20.44 -7.52 -28.91
N LYS A 31 19.49 -8.27 -28.37
CA LYS A 31 19.51 -9.18 -27.22
C LYS A 31 20.74 -9.14 -26.29
N THR A 32 20.48 -8.84 -25.01
CA THR A 32 20.96 -9.72 -23.92
C THR A 32 19.95 -9.80 -22.77
N LYS A 33 18.93 -10.64 -22.96
CA LYS A 33 18.29 -11.58 -22.01
C LYS A 33 16.87 -11.89 -22.50
N ILE A 34 16.78 -12.99 -23.24
CA ILE A 34 15.57 -13.70 -23.70
C ILE A 34 14.96 -14.33 -22.43
N VAL A 35 13.67 -14.22 -22.06
CA VAL A 35 12.42 -14.82 -22.58
C VAL A 35 11.31 -14.21 -21.66
N ASN A 36 10.15 -13.69 -22.04
CA ASN A 36 9.23 -13.97 -23.15
C ASN A 36 8.45 -12.68 -23.50
N VAL A 37 8.41 -12.31 -24.77
CA VAL A 37 7.43 -11.35 -25.31
C VAL A 37 6.44 -12.15 -26.16
N SER A 38 5.23 -12.30 -25.64
CA SER A 38 3.99 -12.55 -26.37
C SER A 38 2.91 -12.06 -25.40
N SER A 39 2.34 -10.87 -25.56
CA SER A 39 1.51 -10.54 -26.72
C SER A 39 1.16 -9.06 -26.74
N ILE A 40 1.39 -8.41 -27.89
CA ILE A 40 0.58 -7.26 -28.28
C ILE A 40 -0.75 -7.86 -28.78
N THR A 41 -1.70 -8.03 -27.87
CA THR A 41 -3.13 -8.20 -28.18
C THR A 41 -3.94 -7.72 -26.97
N ASP A 42 -4.92 -6.89 -27.27
CA ASP A 42 -6.03 -6.42 -26.42
C ASP A 42 -5.80 -5.22 -25.49
N LYS A 43 -6.39 -4.09 -25.91
CA LYS A 43 -6.77 -2.93 -25.09
C LYS A 43 -7.79 -3.34 -24.00
N ASN A 44 -7.40 -4.15 -23.02
CA ASN A 44 -8.18 -4.46 -21.82
C ASN A 44 -7.34 -5.04 -20.65
N GLU A 45 -6.04 -4.75 -20.59
CA GLU A 45 -5.21 -5.19 -19.46
C GLU A 45 -5.49 -4.33 -18.22
N GLN A 46 -6.22 -4.90 -17.26
CA GLN A 46 -6.33 -4.33 -15.92
C GLN A 46 -4.93 -4.21 -15.33
N ASN A 47 -4.52 -3.00 -14.94
CA ASN A 47 -3.21 -2.80 -14.33
C ASN A 47 -3.23 -3.39 -12.91
N ILE A 48 -2.40 -4.40 -12.69
CA ILE A 48 -2.29 -5.13 -11.42
C ILE A 48 -0.96 -4.79 -10.77
N LEU A 49 -1.03 -4.36 -9.52
CA LEU A 49 0.11 -3.98 -8.70
C LEU A 49 0.08 -4.81 -7.41
N GLU A 50 1.26 -5.15 -6.90
CA GLU A 50 1.44 -5.74 -5.58
C GLU A 50 2.20 -4.76 -4.68
N GLY A 51 1.91 -4.82 -3.39
CA GLY A 51 2.50 -3.89 -2.44
C GLY A 51 2.29 -4.31 -0.98
N VAL A 52 2.85 -3.52 -0.07
CA VAL A 52 2.83 -3.77 1.37
C VAL A 52 1.97 -2.73 2.07
N PHE A 53 1.08 -3.17 2.96
CA PHE A 53 0.22 -2.29 3.75
C PHE A 53 0.99 -1.67 4.93
N ASP A 54 0.86 -0.36 5.16
CA ASP A 54 1.55 0.37 6.25
C ASP A 54 0.65 0.70 7.46
N GLY A 55 -0.65 0.36 7.38
CA GLY A 55 -1.67 0.76 8.37
C GLY A 55 -2.77 1.66 7.80
N GLU A 56 -2.49 2.42 6.74
CA GLU A 56 -3.48 3.28 6.04
C GLU A 56 -3.38 3.20 4.51
N LYS A 57 -2.19 2.92 3.99
CA LYS A 57 -1.82 2.93 2.58
C LYS A 57 -1.11 1.62 2.21
N MET A 58 -1.04 1.39 0.91
CA MET A 58 -0.24 0.34 0.30
C MET A 58 0.91 0.98 -0.46
N PHE A 59 2.13 0.46 -0.29
CA PHE A 59 3.32 0.87 -1.04
C PHE A 59 3.66 -0.21 -2.07
N ASP A 60 3.81 0.15 -3.34
CA ASP A 60 4.33 -0.78 -4.35
C ASP A 60 5.86 -0.93 -4.30
N GLY A 61 6.41 -1.79 -5.16
CA GLY A 61 7.86 -2.03 -5.24
C GLY A 61 8.70 -0.81 -5.63
N ASP A 62 8.08 0.22 -6.23
CA ASP A 62 8.72 1.48 -6.60
C ASP A 62 8.56 2.56 -5.50
N GLY A 63 7.88 2.22 -4.40
CA GLY A 63 7.64 3.12 -3.26
C GLY A 63 6.46 4.08 -3.45
N LYS A 64 5.61 3.86 -4.47
CA LYS A 64 4.43 4.69 -4.69
C LYS A 64 3.29 4.29 -3.75
N GLU A 65 2.64 5.32 -3.20
CA GLU A 65 1.59 5.18 -2.20
C GLU A 65 0.19 5.08 -2.82
N TYR A 66 -0.63 4.18 -2.28
CA TYR A 66 -2.03 4.02 -2.64
C TYR A 66 -2.88 3.94 -1.37
N VAL A 67 -3.77 4.91 -1.17
CA VAL A 67 -4.64 4.96 0.01
C VAL A 67 -5.62 3.79 0.01
N VAL A 68 -5.62 3.01 1.09
CA VAL A 68 -6.52 1.87 1.26
C VAL A 68 -7.80 2.36 1.95
N PRO A 69 -9.01 2.01 1.45
CA PRO A 69 -10.25 2.41 2.09
C PRO A 69 -10.31 1.96 3.57
N PRO A 70 -10.54 2.87 4.54
CA PRO A 70 -10.50 2.53 5.97
C PRO A 70 -11.47 1.42 6.35
N ASN A 71 -12.65 1.39 5.72
CA ASN A 71 -13.65 0.34 5.95
C ASN A 71 -13.22 -1.04 5.44
N TYR A 72 -12.43 -1.09 4.37
CA TYR A 72 -11.89 -2.35 3.86
C TYR A 72 -10.77 -2.85 4.78
N ALA A 73 -9.89 -1.94 5.20
CA ALA A 73 -8.81 -2.24 6.14
C ALA A 73 -9.34 -2.73 7.49
N SER A 74 -10.38 -2.08 8.04
CA SER A 74 -11.00 -2.47 9.31
C SER A 74 -11.70 -3.83 9.23
N LYS A 75 -12.54 -4.06 8.21
CA LYS A 75 -13.27 -5.32 8.04
C LYS A 75 -12.36 -6.51 7.78
N SER A 76 -11.29 -6.30 7.00
CA SER A 76 -10.31 -7.35 6.68
C SER A 76 -9.25 -7.51 7.77
N LYS A 77 -9.28 -6.66 8.81
CA LYS A 77 -8.31 -6.62 9.92
C LYS A 77 -6.86 -6.58 9.41
N LEU A 78 -6.61 -5.70 8.44
CA LEU A 78 -5.28 -5.59 7.80
C LEU A 78 -4.26 -5.11 8.83
N VAL A 79 -3.11 -5.79 8.86
CA VAL A 79 -1.99 -5.50 9.75
C VAL A 79 -0.83 -4.95 8.92
N GLU A 80 -0.11 -3.98 9.47
CA GLU A 80 1.11 -3.42 8.88
C GLU A 80 2.06 -4.56 8.47
N GLY A 81 2.49 -4.57 7.20
CA GLY A 81 3.28 -5.64 6.60
C GLY A 81 2.47 -6.66 5.77
N ASP A 82 1.13 -6.60 5.78
CA ASP A 82 0.31 -7.46 4.92
C ASP A 82 0.59 -7.19 3.43
N ILE A 83 0.75 -8.26 2.65
CA ILE A 83 0.90 -8.20 1.19
C ILE A 83 -0.47 -8.02 0.56
N MET A 84 -0.57 -6.97 -0.24
CA MET A 84 -1.78 -6.50 -0.89
C MET A 84 -1.62 -6.54 -2.41
N LYS A 85 -2.73 -6.78 -3.10
CA LYS A 85 -2.88 -6.62 -4.54
C LYS A 85 -3.84 -5.49 -4.81
N LEU A 86 -3.43 -4.53 -5.63
CA LEU A 86 -4.26 -3.47 -6.19
C LEU A 86 -4.53 -3.78 -7.65
N THR A 87 -5.80 -3.81 -8.03
CA THR A 87 -6.22 -3.87 -9.43
C THR A 87 -6.87 -2.55 -9.81
N ILE A 88 -6.29 -1.88 -10.82
CA ILE A 88 -6.83 -0.67 -11.41
C ILE A 88 -7.63 -1.09 -12.64
N THR A 89 -8.95 -0.98 -12.54
CA THR A 89 -9.86 -1.29 -13.65
C THR A 89 -9.71 -0.26 -14.78
N ASN A 90 -10.19 -0.59 -15.97
CA ASN A 90 -10.18 0.30 -17.13
C ASN A 90 -10.96 1.61 -16.89
N ASN A 91 -11.88 1.61 -15.91
CA ASN A 91 -12.65 2.78 -15.48
C ASN A 91 -11.93 3.59 -14.38
N GLY A 92 -10.67 3.26 -14.06
CA GLY A 92 -9.89 3.94 -13.02
C GLY A 92 -10.24 3.55 -11.58
N LYS A 93 -11.17 2.62 -11.36
CA LYS A 93 -11.52 2.14 -10.01
C LYS A 93 -10.41 1.29 -9.43
N PHE A 94 -10.06 1.55 -8.18
CA PHE A 94 -9.12 0.77 -7.38
C PHE A 94 -9.84 -0.35 -6.62
N ILE A 95 -9.33 -1.57 -6.78
CA ILE A 95 -9.82 -2.76 -6.09
C ILE A 95 -8.64 -3.34 -5.31
N TYR A 96 -8.73 -3.31 -3.99
CA TYR A 96 -7.73 -3.87 -3.09
C TYR A 96 -8.11 -5.28 -2.66
N LYS A 97 -7.11 -6.16 -2.58
CA LYS A 97 -7.26 -7.51 -2.05
C LYS A 97 -6.03 -7.88 -1.23
N GLN A 98 -6.22 -8.34 0.01
CA GLN A 98 -5.15 -8.99 0.77
C GLN A 98 -4.81 -10.33 0.11
N ILE A 99 -3.52 -10.56 -0.16
CA ILE A 99 -3.02 -11.78 -0.81
C ILE A 99 -2.00 -12.54 0.04
N GLY A 100 -1.37 -11.87 1.02
CA GLY A 100 -0.40 -12.50 1.92
C GLY A 100 -0.46 -11.87 3.30
N PRO A 101 -1.17 -12.46 4.27
CA PRO A 101 -1.16 -11.95 5.63
C PRO A 101 0.20 -12.14 6.29
N ILE A 102 0.69 -11.14 7.02
CA ILE A 102 1.91 -11.27 7.83
C ILE A 102 1.66 -12.10 9.10
N ALA A 103 2.70 -12.74 9.63
CA ALA A 103 2.66 -13.34 10.95
C ALA A 103 2.31 -12.28 12.00
N ARG A 104 1.29 -12.56 12.81
CA ARG A 104 0.70 -11.60 13.74
C ARG A 104 0.23 -12.26 15.02
N LYS A 105 0.33 -11.51 16.11
CA LYS A 105 -0.09 -11.94 17.45
C LYS A 105 -1.26 -11.09 17.94
N ARG A 106 -2.08 -11.69 18.79
CA ARG A 106 -3.16 -11.00 19.51
C ARG A 106 -2.61 -10.37 20.77
N ILE A 107 -3.02 -9.14 21.01
CA ILE A 107 -2.77 -8.41 22.25
C ILE A 107 -4.11 -7.95 22.83
N ILE A 108 -4.16 -7.83 24.16
CA ILE A 108 -5.26 -7.20 24.87
C ILE A 108 -4.72 -5.88 25.40
N GLY A 109 -5.27 -4.77 24.91
CA GLY A 109 -4.86 -3.43 25.28
C GLY A 109 -6.05 -2.57 25.70
N ILE A 110 -5.76 -1.35 26.13
CA ILE A 110 -6.78 -0.36 26.50
C ILE A 110 -6.96 0.60 25.33
N LEU A 111 -8.21 0.80 24.91
CA LEU A 111 -8.55 1.76 23.86
C LEU A 111 -8.48 3.18 24.44
N GLU A 112 -7.72 4.05 23.80
CA GLU A 112 -7.55 5.46 24.16
C GLU A 112 -7.89 6.35 22.97
N PHE A 113 -8.44 7.52 23.25
CA PHE A 113 -8.63 8.57 22.24
C PHE A 113 -7.71 9.74 22.55
N ASP A 114 -6.86 10.09 21.59
CA ASP A 114 -5.99 11.27 21.66
C ASP A 114 -6.79 12.47 21.11
N GLU A 115 -7.24 13.34 22.03
CA GLU A 115 -8.06 14.51 21.68
C GLU A 115 -7.29 15.54 20.84
N ASP A 116 -5.98 15.68 21.04
CA ASP A 116 -5.17 16.65 20.30
C ASP A 116 -4.98 16.22 18.85
N LYS A 117 -4.73 14.93 18.62
CA LYS A 117 -4.51 14.37 17.28
C LYS A 117 -5.77 13.86 16.60
N GLN A 118 -6.87 13.76 17.32
CA GLN A 118 -8.12 13.14 16.88
C GLN A 118 -7.91 11.70 16.36
N LEU A 119 -7.04 10.94 17.05
CA LEU A 119 -6.64 9.58 16.68
C LEU A 119 -6.97 8.59 17.80
N TRP A 120 -7.46 7.42 17.40
CA TRP A 120 -7.63 6.30 18.31
C TRP A 120 -6.33 5.52 18.44
N ASN A 121 -6.05 5.06 19.66
CA ASN A 121 -4.88 4.26 19.98
C ASN A 121 -5.25 3.08 20.87
N VAL A 122 -4.50 1.99 20.77
CA VAL A 122 -4.53 0.87 21.72
C VAL A 122 -3.24 0.89 22.51
N ALA A 123 -3.33 1.11 23.81
CA ALA A 123 -2.21 1.08 24.73
C ALA A 123 -1.91 -0.36 25.18
N TYR A 124 -0.68 -0.81 24.95
CA TYR A 124 -0.21 -2.13 25.34
C TYR A 124 1.29 -2.11 25.68
N GLN A 125 1.67 -2.63 26.85
CA GLN A 125 3.06 -2.70 27.32
C GLN A 125 3.85 -1.38 27.22
N GLY A 126 3.20 -0.25 27.52
CA GLY A 126 3.82 1.07 27.46
C GLY A 126 3.98 1.67 26.06
N LYS A 127 3.56 0.95 25.00
CA LYS A 127 3.49 1.46 23.62
C LYS A 127 2.04 1.74 23.23
N LYS A 128 1.81 2.81 22.47
CA LYS A 128 0.52 3.15 21.87
C LYS A 128 0.54 2.79 20.40
N TYR A 129 -0.38 1.93 19.99
CA TYR A 129 -0.57 1.56 18.59
C TYR A 129 -1.76 2.30 18.02
N LYS A 130 -1.59 2.97 16.88
CA LYS A 130 -2.70 3.63 16.20
C LYS A 130 -3.71 2.60 15.72
N VAL A 131 -4.99 2.96 15.74
CA VAL A 131 -6.07 2.13 15.21
C VAL A 131 -7.00 2.97 14.35
N LEU A 132 -7.45 2.40 13.25
CA LEU A 132 -8.38 3.07 12.35
C LEU A 132 -9.69 3.40 13.07
N THR A 133 -10.14 4.65 12.99
CA THR A 133 -11.44 5.09 13.50
C THR A 133 -12.59 4.23 12.96
N ALA A 134 -12.50 3.79 11.70
CA ALA A 134 -13.48 2.88 11.09
C ALA A 134 -13.61 1.54 11.86
N SER A 135 -12.52 1.02 12.43
CA SER A 135 -12.55 -0.18 13.27
C SER A 135 -13.25 0.09 14.59
N VAL A 136 -12.91 1.19 15.26
CA VAL A 136 -13.51 1.58 16.55
C VAL A 136 -15.01 1.79 16.42
N THR A 137 -15.45 2.53 15.39
CA THR A 137 -16.87 2.75 15.11
C THR A 137 -17.60 1.45 14.81
N PHE A 138 -16.98 0.52 14.08
CA PHE A 138 -17.59 -0.77 13.75
C PHE A 138 -17.84 -1.63 15.00
N TYR A 139 -16.87 -1.72 15.91
CA TYR A 139 -17.02 -2.46 17.18
C TYR A 139 -17.69 -1.65 18.29
N ARG A 140 -18.05 -0.38 18.03
CA ARG A 140 -18.65 0.55 18.99
C ARG A 140 -17.79 0.73 20.26
N GLY A 141 -16.48 0.74 20.08
CA GLY A 141 -15.53 0.93 21.18
C GLY A 141 -15.63 2.33 21.77
N LYS A 142 -15.43 2.42 23.09
CA LYS A 142 -15.38 3.65 23.85
C LYS A 142 -13.98 3.83 24.46
N PRO A 143 -13.59 5.06 24.80
CA PRO A 143 -12.35 5.27 25.55
C PRO A 143 -12.37 4.44 26.84
N TYR A 144 -11.23 3.85 27.17
CA TYR A 144 -10.97 2.96 28.30
C TYR A 144 -11.56 1.55 28.21
N ASP A 145 -12.18 1.16 27.08
CA ASP A 145 -12.56 -0.23 26.87
C ASP A 145 -11.33 -1.13 26.70
N GLU A 146 -11.42 -2.37 27.21
CA GLU A 146 -10.46 -3.41 26.89
C GLU A 146 -10.71 -3.89 25.45
N THR A 147 -9.67 -3.99 24.63
CA THR A 147 -9.81 -4.40 23.21
C THR A 147 -8.79 -5.46 22.85
N VAL A 148 -9.22 -6.42 22.03
CA VAL A 148 -8.32 -7.34 21.35
C VAL A 148 -7.87 -6.69 20.04
N ALA A 149 -6.55 -6.60 19.85
CA ALA A 149 -5.94 -6.08 18.64
C ALA A 149 -4.88 -7.03 18.08
N LEU A 150 -4.64 -6.94 16.78
CA LEU A 150 -3.62 -7.67 16.06
C LEU A 150 -2.46 -6.74 15.72
N ILE A 151 -1.25 -7.19 16.03
CA ILE A 151 0.01 -6.53 15.66
C ILE A 151 0.93 -7.55 15.00
N PRO A 152 1.92 -7.13 14.20
CA PRO A 152 2.92 -8.04 13.67
C PRO A 152 3.64 -8.78 14.79
N GLN A 153 3.99 -10.04 14.52
CA GLN A 153 4.67 -10.86 15.52
C GLN A 153 6.14 -10.49 15.65
N ASP A 154 6.82 -10.34 14.50
CA ASP A 154 8.28 -10.27 14.39
C ASP A 154 8.81 -8.90 13.94
N SER A 155 7.91 -7.94 13.64
CA SER A 155 8.27 -6.57 13.25
C SER A 155 7.67 -5.54 14.20
N GLU A 156 8.33 -4.38 14.30
CA GLU A 156 7.72 -3.23 14.94
C GLU A 156 6.66 -2.63 14.03
N SER A 157 5.53 -2.22 14.62
CA SER A 157 4.47 -1.48 13.93
C SER A 157 4.10 -0.23 14.69
N ASN A 158 3.57 0.75 13.95
CA ASN A 158 2.90 1.90 14.53
C ASN A 158 1.39 1.68 14.59
N TRP A 159 0.88 0.80 13.73
CA TRP A 159 -0.54 0.50 13.62
C TRP A 159 -0.88 -0.87 14.18
N CYS A 160 -2.15 -1.02 14.59
CA CYS A 160 -2.75 -2.30 14.95
C CYS A 160 -4.14 -2.43 14.31
N ALA A 161 -4.55 -3.68 14.08
CA ALA A 161 -5.90 -3.98 13.60
C ALA A 161 -6.79 -4.41 14.76
N MET A 162 -7.88 -3.69 14.99
CA MET A 162 -8.86 -4.06 16.01
C MET A 162 -9.61 -5.33 15.62
N GLU A 163 -9.69 -6.29 16.53
CA GLU A 163 -10.42 -7.55 16.31
C GLU A 163 -11.73 -7.61 17.09
N ASN A 164 -11.76 -7.10 18.33
CA ASN A 164 -12.95 -7.09 19.16
C ASN A 164 -12.83 -6.09 20.32
N VAL A 165 -13.96 -5.61 20.84
CA VAL A 165 -14.06 -4.85 22.08
C VAL A 165 -14.63 -5.74 23.18
N ILE A 166 -14.00 -5.73 24.35
CA ILE A 166 -14.47 -6.34 25.58
C ILE A 166 -15.02 -5.19 26.43
N SER A 167 -16.31 -4.88 26.23
CA SER A 167 -17.00 -3.91 27.07
C SER A 167 -17.42 -4.59 28.38
N LYS A 168 -17.11 -3.96 29.52
CA LYS A 168 -17.60 -4.37 30.84
C LYS A 168 -18.96 -3.77 31.15
#